data_AF-A0A1S3QAI2-F1
#
_entry.id   AF-A0A1S3QAI2-F1
#
_cell.length_a   1.000
_cell.length_b   1.000
_cell.length_c   1.000
_cell.angle_alpha   90.00
_cell.angle_beta   90.00
_cell.angle_gamma   90.00
#
_symmetry.space_group_name_H-M   'P 1'
#
loop_
_entity.id
_entity.type
_entity.pdbx_description
1 polymer ?
#
loop_
_entity_poly.entity_id
_entity_poly.type
_entity_poly.pdbx_seq_one_letter_code
_entity_poly.pdbx_strand_id
1 'polypeptide(L)'
;MLHVDPHQRLTAGQVLCHPWVTHRDHLPKFTLTRQDAPHLVKSAMAATYSALNRNVPPVLDPVGCSTLAQRRGVKKLTSTAL
;
A
#
# COMPACT_ATOMS: atom_id res chain seq x y z
N MET A 1 -9.74 8.74 12.19
CA MET A 1 -8.31 8.38 12.38
C MET A 1 -7.63 7.97 11.08
N LEU A 2 -8.25 7.16 10.21
CA LEU A 2 -7.69 6.78 8.90
C LEU A 2 -8.16 7.69 7.75
N HIS A 3 -8.17 9.00 7.98
CA HIS A 3 -8.56 9.95 6.93
C HIS A 3 -7.43 10.11 5.90
N VAL A 4 -7.76 10.18 4.60
CA VAL A 4 -6.79 10.33 3.51
C VAL A 4 -6.09 11.69 3.60
N ASP A 5 -6.86 12.76 3.76
CA ASP A 5 -6.34 14.10 4.03
C ASP A 5 -5.80 14.19 5.48
N PRO A 6 -4.51 14.51 5.68
CA PRO A 6 -3.92 14.70 7.01
C PRO A 6 -4.55 15.84 7.80
N HIS A 7 -5.02 16.91 7.15
CA HIS A 7 -5.57 18.08 7.86
C HIS A 7 -6.93 17.80 8.50
N GLN A 8 -7.67 16.83 7.95
CA GLN A 8 -8.94 16.36 8.50
C GLN A 8 -8.75 15.18 9.47
N ARG A 9 -7.52 14.72 9.68
CA ARG A 9 -7.23 13.61 10.57
C ARG A 9 -7.27 14.07 12.02
N LEU A 10 -8.06 13.37 12.84
CA LEU A 10 -8.13 13.62 14.28
C LEU A 10 -6.74 13.58 14.92
N THR A 11 -6.43 14.61 15.71
CA THR A 11 -5.24 14.66 16.56
C THR A 11 -5.38 13.72 17.75
N ALA A 12 -4.27 13.39 18.42
CA ALA A 12 -4.30 12.51 19.60
C ALA A 12 -5.22 13.06 20.71
N GLY A 13 -5.19 14.37 20.97
CA GLY A 13 -6.09 15.00 21.95
C GLY A 13 -7.57 14.86 21.58
N GLN A 14 -7.90 15.06 20.30
CA GLN A 14 -9.29 14.88 19.82
C GLN A 14 -9.76 13.44 19.91
N VAL A 15 -8.87 12.45 19.67
CA VAL A 15 -9.20 11.03 19.82
C VAL A 15 -9.51 10.69 21.28
N LEU A 16 -8.74 11.24 22.23
CA LEU A 16 -8.98 11.00 23.66
C LEU A 16 -10.31 11.56 24.16
N CYS A 17 -10.77 12.68 23.57
CA CYS A 17 -12.07 13.28 23.89
C CYS A 17 -13.25 12.62 23.16
N HIS A 18 -13.01 11.65 22.27
CA HIS A 18 -14.07 11.05 21.48
C HIS A 18 -15.00 10.19 22.34
N PRO A 19 -16.34 10.23 22.15
CA PRO A 19 -17.32 9.48 22.95
C PRO A 19 -17.04 7.97 23.03
N TRP A 20 -16.49 7.39 21.96
CA TRP A 20 -16.08 5.98 21.94
C TRP A 20 -14.96 5.67 22.95
N VAL A 21 -14.08 6.63 23.24
CA VAL A 21 -13.00 6.51 24.24
C VAL A 21 -13.49 6.95 25.62
N THR A 22 -14.19 8.09 25.72
CA THR A 22 -14.62 8.66 27.01
C THR A 22 -15.77 7.90 27.66
N HIS A 23 -16.75 7.45 26.89
CA HIS A 23 -17.91 6.69 27.38
C HIS A 23 -17.73 5.19 27.14
N ARG A 24 -16.55 4.65 27.44
CA ARG A 24 -16.23 3.23 27.23
C ARG A 24 -17.23 2.29 27.93
N ASP A 25 -17.77 2.72 29.06
CA ASP A 25 -18.71 1.92 29.87
C ASP A 25 -20.08 1.76 29.21
N HIS A 26 -20.43 2.66 28.28
CA HIS A 26 -21.65 2.60 27.48
C HIS A 26 -21.46 1.84 26.16
N LEU A 27 -20.26 1.30 25.89
CA LEU A 27 -20.03 0.55 24.66
C LEU A 27 -20.77 -0.79 24.68
N PRO A 28 -21.33 -1.21 23.53
CA PRO A 28 -21.96 -2.51 23.43
C PRO A 28 -20.99 -3.65 23.72
N LYS A 29 -21.44 -4.64 24.50
CA LYS A 29 -20.65 -5.83 24.89
C LYS A 29 -20.84 -7.00 23.92
N PHE A 30 -20.92 -6.73 22.61
CA PHE A 30 -21.00 -7.80 21.61
C PHE A 30 -19.62 -8.41 21.35
N THR A 31 -19.60 -9.72 21.04
CA THR A 31 -18.40 -10.38 20.55
C THR A 31 -18.18 -9.96 19.09
N LEU A 32 -17.05 -9.32 18.80
CA LEU A 32 -16.65 -9.04 17.43
C LEU A 32 -16.21 -10.33 16.75
N THR A 33 -16.77 -10.62 15.57
CA THR A 33 -16.24 -11.66 14.69
C THR A 33 -14.84 -11.24 14.27
N ARG A 34 -13.84 -12.02 14.68
CA ARG A 34 -12.44 -11.79 14.33
C ARG A 34 -12.05 -12.78 13.25
N GLN A 35 -11.08 -12.38 12.42
CA GLN A 35 -10.46 -13.31 11.49
C GLN A 35 -9.68 -14.34 12.31
N ASP A 36 -10.01 -15.63 12.17
CA ASP A 36 -9.40 -16.73 12.93
C ASP A 36 -7.94 -17.03 12.55
N ALA A 37 -7.34 -16.18 11.69
CA ALA A 37 -5.98 -16.32 11.20
C ALA A 37 -5.12 -15.11 11.62
N PRO A 38 -4.67 -15.03 12.88
CA PRO A 38 -3.86 -13.91 13.39
C PRO A 38 -2.54 -13.74 12.61
N HIS A 39 -1.98 -14.82 12.07
CA HIS A 39 -0.79 -14.77 11.22
C HIS A 39 -1.02 -14.03 9.90
N LEU A 40 -2.20 -14.18 9.29
CA LEU A 40 -2.56 -13.45 8.07
C LEU A 40 -2.74 -11.96 8.33
N VAL A 41 -3.31 -11.58 9.48
CA VAL A 41 -3.43 -10.17 9.86
C VAL A 41 -2.05 -9.53 10.06
N LYS A 42 -1.12 -10.25 10.71
CA LYS A 42 0.27 -9.78 10.89
C LYS A 42 1.01 -9.64 9.56
N SER A 43 0.87 -10.62 8.66
CA SER A 43 1.54 -10.56 7.35
C SER A 43 0.96 -9.46 6.48
N ALA A 44 -0.36 -9.29 6.47
CA ALA A 44 -1.03 -8.19 5.78
C ALA A 44 -0.55 -6.83 6.31
N MET A 45 -0.46 -6.67 7.63
CA MET A 45 0.06 -5.45 8.25
C MET A 45 1.50 -5.17 7.84
N ALA A 46 2.38 -6.18 7.84
CA ALA A 46 3.77 -6.04 7.40
C ALA A 46 3.85 -5.64 5.91
N ALA A 47 3.03 -6.26 5.05
CA ALA A 47 2.96 -5.92 3.63
C ALA A 47 2.48 -4.48 3.41
N THR A 48 1.48 -4.01 4.16
CA THR A 48 0.98 -2.63 4.09
C THR A 48 2.05 -1.62 4.47
N TYR A 49 2.73 -1.80 5.60
CA TYR A 49 3.80 -0.88 6.01
C TYR A 49 5.01 -0.94 5.07
N SER A 50 5.32 -2.12 4.52
CA SER A 50 6.37 -2.25 3.50
C SER A 50 6.03 -1.46 2.23
N ALA A 51 4.79 -1.52 1.76
CA ALA A 51 4.35 -0.72 0.60
C ALA A 51 4.38 0.79 0.89
N LEU A 52 3.95 1.21 2.08
CA LEU A 52 3.96 2.63 2.48
C LEU A 52 5.37 3.19 2.66
N ASN A 53 6.32 2.39 3.13
CA ASN A 53 7.70 2.83 3.38
C ASN A 53 8.62 2.73 2.14
N ARG A 54 8.13 2.15 1.03
CA ARG A 54 8.86 2.08 -0.24
C ARG A 54 8.84 3.44 -0.95
N ASN A 55 9.65 4.37 -0.46
CA ASN A 55 9.90 5.67 -1.08
C ASN A 55 11.13 5.66 -2.02
N VAL A 56 11.46 4.50 -2.61
CA VAL A 56 12.58 4.41 -3.55
C VAL A 56 12.06 4.78 -4.94
N PRO A 57 12.50 5.91 -5.54
CA PRO A 57 12.14 6.22 -6.92
C PRO A 57 12.68 5.11 -7.83
N PRO A 58 11.88 4.60 -8.77
CA PRO A 58 12.35 3.58 -9.69
C PRO A 58 13.48 4.17 -10.55
N VAL A 59 14.65 3.55 -10.51
CA VAL A 59 15.73 3.87 -11.44
C VAL A 59 15.36 3.26 -12.79
N LEU A 60 15.35 4.08 -13.84
CA LEU A 60 15.05 3.61 -15.18
C LEU A 60 16.28 2.91 -15.75
N ASP A 61 16.11 1.66 -16.14
CA ASP A 61 17.09 0.97 -16.96
C ASP A 61 17.09 1.55 -18.40
N PRO A 62 18.19 1.37 -19.16
CA PRO A 62 18.24 1.76 -20.55
C PRO A 62 17.05 1.22 -21.35
N VAL A 63 16.57 1.98 -22.34
CA VAL A 63 15.43 1.59 -23.19
C VAL A 63 15.63 0.21 -23.83
N GLY A 64 16.87 -0.19 -24.13
CA GLY A 64 17.21 -1.52 -24.67
C GLY A 64 16.89 -2.71 -23.74
N CYS A 65 16.70 -2.48 -22.44
CA CYS A 65 16.24 -3.50 -21.49
C CYS A 65 14.73 -3.75 -21.61
N SER A 66 13.98 -2.87 -22.28
CA SER A 66 12.57 -3.08 -22.56
C SER A 66 12.37 -4.18 -23.61
N THR A 67 11.54 -5.18 -23.29
CA THR A 67 11.14 -6.24 -24.23
C THR A 67 10.50 -5.68 -25.51
N LEU A 68 9.82 -4.53 -25.43
CA LEU A 68 9.29 -3.83 -26.60
C LEU A 68 10.40 -3.25 -27.48
N ALA A 69 11.41 -2.63 -26.89
CA ALA A 69 12.55 -2.05 -27.61
C ALA A 69 13.40 -3.13 -28.28
N GLN A 70 13.63 -4.25 -27.59
CA GLN A 70 14.30 -5.43 -28.15
C GLN A 70 13.55 -5.95 -29.40
N ARG A 71 12.23 -6.12 -29.31
CA ARG A 71 11.41 -6.55 -30.46
C ARG A 71 11.47 -5.58 -31.63
N ARG A 72 11.56 -4.27 -31.37
CA ARG A 72 11.74 -3.26 -32.42
C ARG A 72 13.14 -3.32 -33.04
N GLY A 73 14.18 -3.57 -32.25
CA GLY A 73 15.55 -3.74 -32.71
C GLY A 73 15.77 -5.01 -33.55
N VAL A 74 15.13 -6.13 -33.18
CA VAL A 74 15.23 -7.41 -33.90
C VAL A 74 14.65 -7.31 -35.33
N LYS A 75 13.63 -6.48 -35.55
CA LYS A 75 13.09 -6.20 -36.90
C LYS A 75 14.00 -5.32 -37.77
N LYS A 76 15.09 -4.79 -37.21
CA LYS A 76 16.07 -3.94 -37.89
C LYS A 76 17.36 -4.70 -38.26
N LEU A 77 17.36 -6.04 -38.21
CA LEU A 77 18.30 -6.86 -38.98
C LEU A 77 17.80 -6.87 -40.42
N THR A 78 18.31 -5.90 -41.17
CA THR A 78 18.50 -5.91 -42.63
C THR A 78 17.77 -7.01 -43.39
N SER A 79 16.52 -6.74 -43.80
CA SER A 79 15.90 -7.41 -44.95
C SER A 79 16.51 -6.83 -46.25
N THR A 80 17.85 -6.86 -46.33
CA THR A 80 18.65 -6.44 -47.49
C THR A 80 19.90 -7.31 -47.52
N ALA A 81 19.67 -8.61 -47.67
CA ALA A 81 20.64 -9.57 -48.12
C ALA A 81 19.86 -10.58 -48.94
N LEU A 82 19.71 -10.29 -50.24
CA LEU A 82 19.60 -11.18 -51.40
C LEU A 82 19.34 -10.32 -52.63
#